data_AF-A0A109FBU9-F1
#
_entry.id   AF-A0A109FBU9-F1
#
_cell.length_a   1.000
_cell.length_b   1.000
_cell.length_c   1.000
_cell.angle_alpha   90.00
_cell.angle_beta   90.00
_cell.angle_gamma   90.00
#
_symmetry.space_group_name_H-M   'P 1'
#
loop_
_entity.id
_entity.type
_entity.pdbx_description
1 polymer ?
#
loop_
_entity_poly.entity_id
_entity_poly.type
_entity_poly.pdbx_seq_one_letter_code
_entity_poly.pdbx_strand_id
1 'polypeptide(L)'
;TNTVDRLTQTQNSIDDLVRIMYSSLSYLSRKASFKQINPNFPVTQSIPGADSQETYQENRKELVGDFLRKAKQLEYLISVLPSPPPPPPAAPADSAAAAPPPQNGTGTGDGDEAEFARLEQDLQSANDEYLDALQQAGESSHHFAHRLPPPCYKLTRIPTTSVRTQTETLHAQLQNSLQGVLESRTRSPTRAPEAPA
;
A
#
# COMPACT_ATOMS: atom_id res chain seq x y z
N THR A 1 -4.92 5.35 4.12
CA THR A 1 -4.58 5.14 2.70
C THR A 1 -3.12 4.79 2.41
N ASN A 2 -2.16 4.85 3.35
CA ASN A 2 -0.73 4.53 3.08
C ASN A 2 -0.27 3.15 3.58
N THR A 3 -1.17 2.24 3.94
CA THR A 3 -0.79 0.95 4.58
C THR A 3 0.04 0.06 3.66
N VAL A 4 -0.38 -0.06 2.40
CA VAL A 4 0.32 -0.85 1.36
C VAL A 4 1.67 -0.20 1.01
N ASP A 5 1.72 1.13 0.93
CA ASP A 5 2.96 1.86 0.68
C ASP A 5 3.96 1.70 1.82
N ARG A 6 3.50 1.73 3.08
CA ARG A 6 4.35 1.54 4.26
C ARG A 6 4.89 0.12 4.39
N LEU A 7 4.06 -0.87 4.07
CA LEU A 7 4.50 -2.26 4.04
C LEU A 7 5.57 -2.48 2.96
N THR A 8 5.33 -1.96 1.75
CA THR A 8 6.28 -2.00 0.64
C THR A 8 7.58 -1.28 0.99
N GLN A 9 7.49 -0.11 1.62
CA GLN A 9 8.65 0.65 2.10
C GLN A 9 9.46 -0.12 3.15
N THR A 10 8.78 -0.79 4.08
CA THR A 10 9.43 -1.62 5.10
C THR A 10 10.16 -2.79 4.46
N GLN A 11 9.54 -3.45 3.49
CA GLN A 11 10.16 -4.55 2.76
C GLN A 11 11.40 -4.11 2.00
N ASN A 12 11.33 -3.02 1.24
CA ASN A 12 12.49 -2.44 0.56
C ASN A 12 13.62 -2.08 1.54
N SER A 13 13.26 -1.54 2.71
CA SER A 13 14.25 -1.20 3.75
C SER A 13 14.95 -2.44 4.33
N ILE A 14 14.28 -3.59 4.38
CA ILE A 14 14.90 -4.87 4.79
C ILE A 14 15.89 -5.33 3.72
N ASP A 15 15.49 -5.30 2.45
CA ASP A 15 16.37 -5.70 1.33
C ASP A 15 17.63 -4.83 1.25
N ASP A 16 17.47 -3.52 1.42
CA ASP A 16 18.58 -2.57 1.49
C ASP A 16 19.53 -2.89 2.66
N LEU A 17 18.99 -3.21 3.84
CA LEU A 17 19.80 -3.53 5.01
C LEU A 17 20.64 -4.80 4.79
N VAL A 18 20.04 -5.84 4.20
CA VAL A 18 20.72 -7.09 3.85
C VAL A 18 21.80 -6.84 2.79
N ARG A 19 21.50 -6.01 1.78
CA ARG A 19 22.46 -5.63 0.74
C ARG A 19 23.67 -4.90 1.33
N ILE A 20 23.44 -3.97 2.26
CA ILE A 20 24.51 -3.24 2.96
C ILE A 20 25.35 -4.22 3.78
N MET A 21 24.73 -5.16 4.50
CA MET A 21 25.43 -6.16 5.28
C MET A 21 26.35 -7.02 4.40
N TYR A 22 25.83 -7.55 3.29
CA TYR A 22 26.63 -8.35 2.36
C TYR A 22 27.79 -7.54 1.76
N SER A 23 27.53 -6.31 1.32
CA SER A 23 28.55 -5.42 0.75
C SER A 23 29.63 -5.07 1.77
N SER A 24 29.24 -4.85 3.02
CA SER A 24 30.15 -4.57 4.14
C SER A 24 31.05 -5.77 4.43
N LEU A 25 30.49 -6.98 4.54
CA LEU A 25 31.28 -8.20 4.76
C LEU A 25 32.23 -8.48 3.59
N SER A 26 31.76 -8.28 2.36
CA SER A 26 32.59 -8.43 1.16
C SER A 26 33.77 -7.47 1.16
N TYR A 27 33.54 -6.20 1.50
CA TYR A 27 34.58 -5.19 1.65
C TYR A 27 35.59 -5.58 2.74
N LEU A 28 35.10 -5.88 3.95
CA LEU A 28 35.96 -6.23 5.09
C LEU A 28 36.84 -7.45 4.81
N SER A 29 36.31 -8.45 4.10
CA SER A 29 37.04 -9.67 3.75
C SER A 29 38.12 -9.43 2.68
N ARG A 30 37.90 -8.54 1.72
CA ARG A 30 38.81 -8.36 0.57
C ARG A 30 39.85 -7.26 0.79
N LYS A 31 39.53 -6.27 1.64
CA LYS A 31 40.33 -5.05 1.80
C LYS A 31 41.16 -5.00 3.06
N ALA A 32 41.01 -5.98 3.96
CA ALA A 32 41.81 -6.07 5.17
C ALA A 32 43.29 -6.34 4.84
N SER A 33 44.19 -5.56 5.44
CA SER A 33 45.63 -5.74 5.35
C SER A 33 46.15 -6.60 6.52
N PHE A 34 47.26 -7.31 6.33
CA PHE A 34 47.90 -8.06 7.41
C PHE A 34 48.55 -7.10 8.43
N LYS A 35 48.29 -7.32 9.71
CA LYS A 35 48.95 -6.60 10.80
C LYS A 35 50.09 -7.45 11.35
N GLN A 36 51.31 -6.90 11.36
CA GLN A 36 52.45 -7.56 11.98
C GLN A 36 52.22 -7.65 13.50
N ILE A 37 52.16 -8.86 14.04
CA ILE A 37 51.97 -9.09 15.49
C ILE A 37 53.31 -9.20 16.22
N ASN A 38 54.33 -9.77 15.58
CA ASN A 38 55.67 -9.92 16.14
C ASN A 38 56.69 -9.13 15.32
N PRO A 39 57.40 -8.15 15.91
CA PRO A 39 58.41 -7.35 15.19
C PRO A 39 59.58 -8.18 14.65
N ASN A 40 59.85 -9.36 15.22
CA ASN A 40 60.94 -10.25 14.77
C ASN A 40 60.61 -11.01 13.48
N PHE A 41 59.34 -11.04 13.06
CA PHE A 41 58.91 -11.73 11.84
C PHE A 41 58.20 -10.73 10.92
N PRO A 42 58.88 -10.23 9.87
CA PRO A 42 58.27 -9.31 8.93
C PRO A 42 57.15 -9.99 8.14
N VAL A 43 56.12 -9.22 7.79
CA VAL A 43 55.03 -9.68 6.92
C VAL A 43 55.59 -9.85 5.51
N THR A 44 55.66 -11.09 5.03
CA THR A 44 56.26 -11.45 3.72
C THR A 44 55.25 -11.46 2.57
N GLN A 45 53.95 -11.37 2.88
CA GLN A 45 52.88 -11.37 1.89
C GLN A 45 51.96 -10.17 2.08
N SER A 46 51.65 -9.50 0.97
CA SER A 46 50.63 -8.44 0.92
C SER A 46 49.39 -8.95 0.20
N ILE A 47 48.21 -8.57 0.68
CA ILE A 47 46.96 -8.84 -0.03
C ILE A 47 46.86 -7.88 -1.22
N PRO A 48 46.73 -8.37 -2.46
CA PRO A 48 46.64 -7.51 -3.64
C PRO A 48 45.37 -6.66 -3.57
N GLY A 49 45.54 -5.35 -3.71
CA GLY A 49 44.44 -4.38 -3.66
C GLY A 49 43.87 -4.12 -2.26
N ALA A 50 44.58 -4.52 -1.19
CA ALA A 50 44.22 -4.13 0.16
C ALA A 50 44.39 -2.63 0.38
N ASP A 51 43.54 -2.06 1.24
CA ASP A 51 43.56 -0.63 1.50
C ASP A 51 44.61 -0.31 2.58
N SER A 52 45.01 0.96 2.65
CA SER A 52 45.85 1.45 3.75
C SER A 52 45.12 1.28 5.08
N GLN A 53 45.86 1.12 6.18
CA GLN A 53 45.24 0.95 7.49
C GLN A 53 44.34 2.14 7.88
N GLU A 54 44.71 3.35 7.47
CA GLU A 54 43.92 4.57 7.71
C GLU A 54 42.61 4.52 6.92
N THR A 55 42.69 4.32 5.60
CA THR A 55 41.52 4.22 4.71
C THR A 55 40.57 3.10 5.12
N TYR A 56 41.11 1.92 5.47
CA TYR A 56 40.30 0.79 5.92
C TYR A 56 39.54 1.10 7.21
N GLN A 57 40.17 1.84 8.14
CA GLN A 57 39.53 2.26 9.40
C GLN A 57 38.44 3.30 9.18
N GLU A 58 38.65 4.25 8.29
CA GLU A 58 37.65 5.26 7.91
C GLU A 58 36.45 4.61 7.24
N ASN A 59 36.68 3.79 6.20
CA ASN A 59 35.63 3.08 5.49
C ASN A 59 34.84 2.15 6.43
N ARG A 60 35.51 1.48 7.37
CA ARG A 60 34.83 0.64 8.37
C ARG A 60 33.88 1.46 9.26
N LYS A 61 34.28 2.67 9.67
CA LYS A 61 33.42 3.55 10.47
C LYS A 61 32.21 4.01 9.66
N GLU A 62 32.40 4.34 8.39
CA GLU A 62 31.31 4.73 7.48
C GLU A 62 30.31 3.58 7.30
N LEU A 63 30.80 2.36 6.97
CA LEU A 63 29.96 1.17 6.80
C LEU A 63 29.11 0.87 8.04
N VAL A 64 29.70 0.96 9.24
CA VAL A 64 28.97 0.76 10.50
C VAL A 64 27.95 1.88 10.72
N GLY A 65 28.31 3.13 10.42
CA GLY A 65 27.41 4.27 10.52
C GLY A 65 26.19 4.14 9.61
N ASP A 66 26.39 3.72 8.37
CA ASP A 66 25.31 3.51 7.40
C ASP A 66 24.43 2.33 7.78
N PHE A 67 25.02 1.22 8.23
CA PHE A 67 24.29 0.07 8.73
C PHE A 67 23.38 0.44 9.92
N LEU A 68 23.91 1.16 10.91
CA LEU A 68 23.14 1.61 12.08
C LEU A 68 22.03 2.58 11.68
N ARG A 69 22.32 3.54 10.78
CA ARG A 69 21.32 4.49 10.29
C ARG A 69 20.16 3.77 9.62
N LYS A 70 20.44 2.77 8.78
CA LYS A 70 19.43 1.96 8.08
C LYS A 70 18.65 1.06 9.03
N ALA A 71 19.31 0.45 10.02
CA ALA A 71 18.64 -0.32 11.07
C ALA A 71 17.66 0.55 11.88
N LYS A 72 18.04 1.78 12.23
CA LYS A 72 17.17 2.74 12.93
C LYS A 72 15.99 3.21 12.07
N GLN A 73 16.22 3.39 10.77
CA GLN A 73 15.13 3.70 9.83
C GLN A 73 14.12 2.55 9.76
N LEU A 74 14.60 1.30 9.70
CA LEU A 74 13.75 0.12 9.71
C LEU A 74 12.95 0.00 11.02
N GLU A 75 13.60 0.24 12.18
CA GLU A 75 12.93 0.27 13.49
C GLU A 75 11.78 1.28 13.52
N TYR A 76 12.01 2.49 12.99
CA TYR A 76 10.96 3.50 12.87
C TYR A 76 9.84 3.04 11.93
N LEU A 77 10.17 2.48 10.76
CA LEU A 77 9.17 1.99 9.81
C LEU A 77 8.25 0.93 10.44
N ILE A 78 8.83 0.00 11.20
CA ILE A 78 8.09 -1.02 11.93
C ILE A 78 7.16 -0.37 12.97
N SER A 79 7.64 0.64 13.71
CA SER A 79 6.84 1.33 14.74
C SER A 79 5.62 2.07 14.19
N VAL A 80 5.66 2.48 12.92
CA VAL A 80 4.56 3.19 12.25
C VAL A 80 3.73 2.28 11.34
N LEU A 81 3.98 0.97 11.38
CA LEU A 81 3.07 0.01 10.74
C LEU A 81 1.72 0.04 11.47
N PRO A 82 0.61 -0.12 10.74
CA PRO A 82 -0.69 -0.26 11.38
C PRO A 82 -0.70 -1.50 12.27
N SER A 83 -1.32 -1.37 13.45
CA SER A 83 -1.45 -2.49 14.39
C SER A 83 -2.20 -3.64 13.72
N PRO A 84 -1.74 -4.89 13.90
CA PRO A 84 -2.54 -6.04 13.51
C PRO A 84 -3.85 -6.07 14.33
N PRO A 85 -4.93 -6.62 13.76
CA PRO A 85 -6.17 -6.81 14.50
C PRO A 85 -5.96 -7.73 15.71
N PRO A 86 -6.77 -7.59 16.78
CA PRO A 86 -6.67 -8.45 17.94
C PRO A 86 -6.90 -9.91 17.55
N PRO A 87 -6.20 -10.87 18.20
CA PRO A 87 -6.39 -12.28 17.91
C PRO A 87 -7.85 -12.68 18.19
N PRO A 88 -8.44 -13.59 17.39
CA PRO A 88 -9.78 -14.07 17.65
C PRO A 88 -9.85 -14.70 19.05
N PRO A 89 -10.98 -14.56 19.77
CA PRO A 89 -11.12 -15.11 21.11
C PRO A 89 -10.81 -16.60 21.06
N ALA A 90 -9.84 -17.04 21.89
CA ALA A 90 -9.46 -18.43 21.98
C ALA A 90 -10.71 -19.28 22.20
N ALA A 91 -11.03 -20.13 21.23
CA ALA A 91 -12.10 -21.10 21.39
C ALA A 91 -11.84 -21.89 22.68
N PRO A 92 -12.86 -22.13 23.52
CA PRO A 92 -12.70 -22.83 24.77
C PRO A 92 -12.00 -24.16 24.52
N ALA A 93 -10.90 -24.37 25.23
CA ALA A 93 -10.04 -25.54 25.14
C ALA A 93 -10.78 -26.78 25.70
N ASP A 94 -11.67 -27.36 24.90
CA ASP A 94 -12.18 -28.70 25.12
C ASP A 94 -12.67 -29.27 23.78
N SER A 95 -11.73 -29.80 23.00
CA SER A 95 -11.87 -30.99 22.15
C SER A 95 -10.64 -31.11 21.25
N ALA A 96 -9.64 -31.85 21.73
CA ALA A 96 -8.55 -32.35 20.90
C ALA A 96 -9.09 -33.42 19.95
N ALA A 97 -9.36 -33.08 18.69
CA ALA A 97 -9.37 -34.05 17.58
C ALA A 97 -9.30 -33.34 16.22
N ALA A 98 -8.32 -33.77 15.41
CA ALA A 98 -8.10 -33.48 14.00
C ALA A 98 -7.63 -32.04 13.65
N ALA A 99 -6.31 -31.84 13.70
CA ALA A 99 -5.66 -30.78 12.93
C ALA A 99 -5.68 -31.12 11.42
N PRO A 100 -6.24 -30.28 10.54
CA PRO A 100 -5.86 -30.27 9.12
C PRO A 100 -4.51 -29.54 8.95
N PRO A 101 -3.72 -29.88 7.91
CA PRO A 101 -2.38 -29.33 7.70
C PRO A 101 -2.40 -27.81 7.42
N PRO A 102 -1.28 -27.09 7.64
CA PRO A 102 -1.25 -25.64 7.60
C PRO A 102 -1.53 -25.16 6.17
N GLN A 103 -2.71 -24.59 5.96
CA GLN A 103 -2.99 -23.86 4.74
C GLN A 103 -2.35 -22.48 4.83
N ASN A 104 -1.42 -22.25 3.91
CA ASN A 104 -0.89 -20.94 3.55
C ASN A 104 -2.01 -19.89 3.49
N GLY A 105 -1.77 -18.74 4.12
CA GLY A 105 -2.36 -17.46 3.75
C GLY A 105 -3.87 -17.32 3.96
N THR A 106 -4.32 -17.27 5.21
CA THR A 106 -5.61 -16.66 5.54
C THR A 106 -5.36 -15.51 6.50
N GLY A 107 -5.22 -14.31 5.92
CA GLY A 107 -5.27 -13.06 6.67
C GLY A 107 -6.64 -12.93 7.32
N THR A 108 -6.64 -12.81 8.64
CA THR A 108 -7.82 -12.67 9.50
C THR A 108 -8.57 -11.39 9.14
N GLY A 109 -9.66 -11.50 8.38
CA GLY A 109 -10.45 -10.38 7.84
C GLY A 109 -11.66 -9.93 8.68
N ASP A 110 -11.95 -10.57 9.81
CA ASP A 110 -13.22 -10.34 10.53
C ASP A 110 -13.36 -8.94 11.17
N GLY A 111 -12.26 -8.30 11.57
CA GLY A 111 -12.29 -6.95 12.16
C GLY A 111 -12.46 -5.84 11.13
N ASP A 112 -11.77 -5.99 10.00
CA ASP A 112 -11.81 -5.02 8.90
C ASP A 112 -13.15 -5.08 8.15
N GLU A 113 -13.77 -6.26 8.05
CA GLU A 113 -15.08 -6.44 7.39
C GLU A 113 -16.18 -5.64 8.09
N ALA A 114 -16.22 -5.66 9.43
CA ALA A 114 -17.22 -4.96 10.21
C ALA A 114 -17.02 -3.42 10.19
N GLU A 115 -15.77 -2.96 10.21
CA GLU A 115 -15.45 -1.53 10.05
C GLU A 115 -15.78 -1.06 8.63
N PHE A 116 -15.44 -1.88 7.63
CA PHE A 116 -15.73 -1.60 6.22
C PHE A 116 -17.23 -1.56 5.93
N ALA A 117 -18.01 -2.50 6.49
CA ALA A 117 -19.46 -2.51 6.35
C ALA A 117 -20.11 -1.25 6.95
N ARG A 118 -19.60 -0.77 8.09
CA ARG A 118 -20.05 0.50 8.68
C ARG A 118 -19.70 1.68 7.79
N LEU A 119 -18.49 1.69 7.24
CA LEU A 119 -18.05 2.77 6.34
C LEU A 119 -18.86 2.79 5.04
N GLU A 120 -19.22 1.64 4.49
CA GLU A 120 -20.10 1.52 3.33
C GLU A 120 -21.49 2.09 3.63
N GLN A 121 -22.05 1.75 4.79
CA GLN A 121 -23.32 2.30 5.25
C GLN A 121 -23.26 3.84 5.41
N ASP A 122 -22.19 4.37 6.02
CA ASP A 122 -22.00 5.81 6.19
C ASP A 122 -21.91 6.51 4.83
N LEU A 123 -21.13 5.97 3.89
CA LEU A 123 -21.02 6.49 2.53
C LEU A 123 -22.37 6.50 1.82
N GLN A 124 -23.16 5.44 1.98
CA GLN A 124 -24.46 5.31 1.36
C GLN A 124 -25.46 6.33 1.91
N SER A 125 -25.47 6.53 3.24
CA SER A 125 -26.28 7.57 3.87
C SER A 125 -25.91 8.99 3.41
N ALA A 126 -24.61 9.27 3.26
CA ALA A 126 -24.14 10.56 2.77
C ALA A 126 -24.53 10.80 1.29
N ASN A 127 -24.52 9.74 0.48
CA ASN A 127 -24.98 9.81 -0.91
C ASN A 127 -26.49 10.06 -0.99
N ASP A 128 -27.28 9.40 -0.13
CA ASP A 128 -28.74 9.59 -0.08
C ASP A 128 -29.09 11.03 0.35
N GLU A 129 -28.42 11.56 1.39
CA GLU A 129 -28.59 12.95 1.82
C GLU A 129 -28.22 13.95 0.72
N TYR A 130 -27.14 13.67 -0.03
CA TYR A 130 -26.75 14.48 -1.18
C TYR A 130 -27.81 14.48 -2.29
N LEU A 131 -28.41 13.32 -2.60
CA LEU A 131 -29.49 13.21 -3.59
C LEU A 131 -30.76 13.95 -3.15
N ASP A 132 -31.13 13.84 -1.88
CA ASP A 132 -32.27 14.56 -1.31
C ASP A 132 -32.05 16.08 -1.36
N ALA A 133 -30.83 16.55 -1.06
CA ALA A 133 -30.48 17.96 -1.15
C ALA A 133 -30.59 18.49 -2.59
N LEU A 134 -30.18 17.69 -3.59
CA LEU A 134 -30.35 18.05 -5.00
C LEU A 134 -31.83 18.13 -5.41
N GLN A 135 -32.65 17.21 -4.91
CA GLN A 135 -34.09 17.23 -5.19
C GLN A 135 -34.76 18.47 -4.58
N GLN A 136 -34.49 18.77 -3.31
CA GLN A 136 -35.02 19.96 -2.64
C GLN A 136 -34.57 21.26 -3.32
N ALA A 137 -33.34 21.34 -3.81
CA ALA A 137 -32.86 22.47 -4.60
C ALA A 137 -33.61 22.61 -5.95
N GLY A 138 -33.89 21.48 -6.62
CA GLY A 138 -34.71 21.45 -7.84
C GLY A 138 -36.15 21.90 -7.59
N GLU A 139 -36.76 21.45 -6.50
CA GLU A 139 -38.11 21.84 -6.08
C GLU A 139 -38.19 23.30 -5.64
N SER A 140 -37.17 23.80 -4.94
CA SER A 140 -37.06 25.21 -4.56
C SER A 140 -36.92 26.13 -5.78
N SER A 141 -36.19 25.69 -6.81
CA SER A 141 -36.10 26.37 -8.11
C SER A 141 -37.46 26.43 -8.81
N HIS A 142 -38.23 25.33 -8.79
CA HIS A 142 -39.60 25.28 -9.30
C HIS A 142 -40.56 26.17 -8.49
N HIS A 143 -40.47 26.15 -7.16
CA HIS A 143 -41.32 26.99 -6.30
C HIS A 143 -41.05 28.49 -6.53
N PHE A 144 -39.80 28.87 -6.73
CA PHE A 144 -39.43 30.24 -7.07
C PHE A 144 -40.01 30.68 -8.43
N ALA A 145 -40.06 29.78 -9.42
CA ALA A 145 -40.70 30.04 -10.71
C ALA A 145 -42.22 30.30 -10.60
N HIS A 146 -42.90 29.73 -9.59
CA HIS A 146 -44.34 29.93 -9.35
C HIS A 146 -44.70 31.19 -8.55
N ARG A 147 -43.73 31.88 -7.93
CA ARG A 147 -43.97 33.08 -7.10
C ARG A 147 -43.56 34.39 -7.78
N LEU A 148 -43.03 34.33 -9.00
CA LEU A 148 -42.72 35.51 -9.80
C LEU A 148 -44.02 36.03 -10.46
N PRO A 149 -44.32 37.35 -10.40
CA PRO A 149 -45.43 37.93 -11.15
C PRO A 149 -45.24 37.64 -12.65
N PRO A 150 -46.33 37.56 -13.45
CA PRO A 150 -46.24 37.16 -14.85
C PRO A 150 -45.20 38.03 -15.57
N PRO A 151 -44.25 37.43 -16.31
CA PRO A 151 -43.25 38.20 -17.01
C PRO A 151 -43.94 39.01 -18.10
N CYS A 152 -44.02 40.33 -17.91
CA CYS A 152 -44.33 41.27 -18.98
C CYS A 152 -43.15 41.41 -19.95
N TYR A 153 -42.53 40.32 -20.41
CA TYR A 153 -41.53 40.38 -21.46
C TYR A 153 -41.57 39.07 -22.24
N LYS A 154 -41.69 39.18 -23.57
CA LYS A 154 -41.48 38.07 -24.49
C LYS A 154 -40.04 37.59 -24.36
N LEU A 155 -39.81 36.62 -23.48
CA LEU A 155 -38.53 35.92 -23.40
C LEU A 155 -38.69 34.56 -24.07
N THR A 156 -38.00 34.42 -25.18
CA THR A 156 -37.91 33.23 -26.02
C THR A 156 -37.65 32.00 -25.15
N ARG A 157 -38.56 31.03 -25.24
CA ARG A 157 -38.47 29.75 -24.53
C ARG A 157 -37.17 29.05 -24.94
N ILE A 158 -36.18 29.02 -24.06
CA ILE A 158 -34.97 28.19 -24.27
C ILE A 158 -35.37 26.74 -23.95
N PRO A 159 -35.18 25.78 -24.86
CA PRO A 159 -35.58 24.40 -24.64
C PRO A 159 -34.66 23.74 -23.59
N THR A 160 -35.22 23.38 -22.45
CA THR A 160 -34.55 22.68 -21.33
C THR A 160 -34.38 21.17 -21.56
N THR A 161 -34.63 20.66 -22.77
CA THR A 161 -34.53 19.23 -23.11
C THR A 161 -33.09 18.73 -23.21
N SER A 162 -32.09 19.64 -23.26
CA SER A 162 -30.70 19.26 -23.49
C SER A 162 -29.95 18.76 -22.24
N VAL A 163 -30.41 19.10 -21.03
CA VAL A 163 -29.69 18.73 -19.80
C VAL A 163 -30.05 17.31 -19.34
N ARG A 164 -31.33 16.94 -19.50
CA ARG A 164 -31.83 15.61 -19.10
C ARG A 164 -31.15 14.47 -19.88
N THR A 165 -30.93 14.68 -21.18
CA THR A 165 -30.25 13.70 -22.04
C THR A 165 -28.76 13.57 -21.70
N GLN A 166 -28.09 14.66 -21.30
CA GLN A 166 -26.70 14.59 -20.85
C GLN A 166 -26.55 13.81 -19.55
N THR A 167 -27.44 14.00 -18.58
CA THR A 167 -27.42 13.23 -17.32
C THR A 167 -27.69 11.74 -17.55
N GLU A 168 -28.63 11.39 -18.44
CA GLU A 168 -28.90 9.99 -18.80
C GLU A 168 -27.72 9.34 -19.52
N THR A 169 -27.02 10.10 -20.38
CA THR A 169 -25.83 9.61 -21.11
C THR A 169 -24.65 9.40 -20.17
N LEU A 170 -24.41 10.32 -19.24
CA LEU A 170 -23.36 10.19 -18.22
C LEU A 170 -23.61 9.00 -17.29
N HIS A 171 -24.87 8.79 -16.88
CA HIS A 171 -25.24 7.66 -16.03
C HIS A 171 -25.02 6.32 -16.75
N ALA A 172 -25.40 6.22 -18.03
CA ALA A 172 -25.16 5.02 -18.83
C ALA A 172 -23.65 4.78 -19.08
N GLN A 173 -22.87 5.85 -19.25
CA GLN A 173 -21.42 5.74 -19.43
C GLN A 173 -20.71 5.25 -18.16
N LEU A 174 -21.15 5.71 -16.99
CA LEU A 174 -20.65 5.25 -15.69
C LEU A 174 -20.99 3.77 -15.43
N GLN A 175 -22.23 3.35 -15.72
CA GLN A 175 -22.63 1.94 -15.58
C GLN A 175 -21.79 1.02 -16.48
N ASN A 176 -21.60 1.38 -17.76
CA ASN A 176 -20.80 0.59 -18.68
C ASN A 176 -19.32 0.52 -18.26
N SER A 177 -18.77 1.61 -17.72
CA SER A 177 -17.38 1.63 -17.25
C SER A 177 -17.17 0.76 -16.01
N LEU A 178 -18.14 0.72 -15.08
CA LEU A 178 -18.09 -0.17 -13.91
C LEU A 178 -18.20 -1.64 -14.31
N GLN A 179 -19.04 -1.95 -15.29
CA GLN A 179 -19.22 -3.32 -15.78
C GLN A 179 -17.96 -3.85 -16.48
N GLY A 180 -17.28 -3.02 -17.28
CA GLY A 180 -15.99 -3.38 -17.89
C GLY A 180 -14.86 -3.61 -16.89
N VAL A 181 -14.84 -2.86 -15.78
CA VAL A 181 -13.86 -3.05 -14.69
C VAL A 181 -14.13 -4.36 -13.93
N LEU A 182 -15.39 -4.70 -13.71
CA LEU A 182 -15.78 -5.97 -13.08
C LEU A 182 -15.43 -7.18 -13.96
N GLU A 183 -15.67 -7.10 -15.27
CA GLU A 183 -15.31 -8.17 -16.21
C GLU A 183 -13.78 -8.38 -16.31
N SER A 184 -13.01 -7.29 -16.27
CA SER A 184 -11.55 -7.33 -16.26
C SER A 184 -10.96 -8.01 -15.02
N ARG A 185 -11.71 -8.03 -13.90
CA ARG A 185 -11.31 -8.69 -12.65
C ARG A 185 -11.63 -10.19 -12.64
N THR A 186 -12.55 -10.65 -13.49
CA THR A 186 -12.93 -12.09 -13.59
C THR A 186 -12.06 -12.90 -14.55
N ARG A 187 -11.24 -12.26 -15.40
CA ARG A 187 -10.23 -12.94 -16.21
C ARG A 187 -8.85 -12.85 -15.58
N SER A 188 -8.65 -13.63 -14.51
CA SER A 188 -7.31 -14.07 -14.13
C SER A 188 -6.85 -15.18 -15.09
N PRO A 189 -5.54 -15.30 -15.38
CA PRO A 189 -5.03 -16.21 -16.39
C PRO A 189 -5.15 -17.68 -15.95
N THR A 190 -5.73 -18.49 -16.83
CA THR A 190 -5.69 -19.95 -16.74
C THR A 190 -4.24 -20.44 -16.68
N ARG A 191 -3.90 -21.03 -15.54
CA ARG A 191 -2.71 -21.83 -15.29
C ARG A 191 -2.79 -23.15 -16.08
N ALA A 192 -1.66 -23.55 -16.68
CA ALA A 192 -1.07 -24.91 -16.75
C ALA A 192 -0.43 -25.22 -18.13
N PRO A 193 0.42 -26.26 -18.30
CA PRO A 193 1.41 -26.85 -17.38
C PRO A 193 2.81 -27.06 -18.02
N GLU A 194 3.80 -27.25 -17.14
CA GLU A 194 4.89 -28.25 -17.19
C GLU A 194 5.35 -28.81 -18.55
N ALA A 195 6.65 -28.58 -18.85
CA ALA A 195 7.44 -29.40 -19.75
C ALA A 195 7.52 -30.86 -19.25
N PRO A 196 7.84 -31.82 -20.13
CA PRO A 196 9.11 -32.49 -19.88
C PRO A 196 9.87 -32.98 -21.13
N ALA A 197 11.18 -33.16 -20.90
CA ALA A 197 12.20 -33.95 -21.61
C ALA A 197 12.71 -33.45 -22.96
#